data_AF-A0A2P6QR69-F1
#
_entry.id   AF-A0A2P6QR69-F1
#
_cell.length_a   1.000
_cell.length_b   1.000
_cell.length_c   1.000
_cell.angle_alpha   90.00
_cell.angle_beta   90.00
_cell.angle_gamma   90.00
#
_symmetry.space_group_name_H-M   'P 1'
#
loop_
_entity.id
_entity.type
_entity.pdbx_description
1 polymer ?
#
loop_
_entity_poly.entity_id
_entity_poly.type
_entity_poly.pdbx_seq_one_letter_code
_entity_poly.pdbx_strand_id
1 'polypeptide(L)'
;MKGSSTSGSRIARKFQSSSTQDEEMSLNIIGTVFKLKSSATIKDLKTMLCNKYGFPENHLEFFLAGQPLLDFQRVVDCGFLECAVDLVFKNIVGMKLFVKLPSSTIEIEGKAEDTIQKVKAMIQAKEKIQPDQYTLVYDGKFLEEDMTLASLRMKNESTLHIIFNPRDVMSVFVKTPGGKIVEFEVKVLYTVSDVKQIVESFIGCSVVHYSLFYEGNELQDFKTLAFYNIKENSTLEVKPSGIQIFVKTWSGKTITLDVTRSNTVREVKEKIFCKVRVPVIRQRIVFSGKRLEDKCSLASYNIQKQSTLYMV
;
A
#
# COMPACT_ATOMS: atom_id res chain seq x y z
N MET A 1 -92.73 -14.73 15.89
CA MET A 1 -93.31 -13.41 15.57
C MET A 1 -92.28 -12.63 14.77
N LYS A 2 -92.69 -12.14 13.58
CA LYS A 2 -92.26 -10.95 12.80
C LYS A 2 -90.77 -10.53 12.93
N GLY A 3 -89.92 -10.49 11.89
CA GLY A 3 -90.10 -10.09 10.51
C GLY A 3 -89.78 -8.60 10.33
N SER A 4 -88.67 -8.25 9.67
CA SER A 4 -88.57 -7.24 8.60
C SER A 4 -87.12 -6.83 8.26
N SER A 5 -86.96 -6.58 6.97
CA SER A 5 -85.80 -6.22 6.16
C SER A 5 -85.65 -4.69 5.96
N THR A 6 -84.42 -4.20 5.74
CA THR A 6 -84.04 -3.08 4.84
C THR A 6 -82.51 -2.96 4.87
N SER A 7 -81.75 -3.38 3.85
CA SER A 7 -81.39 -2.67 2.61
C SER A 7 -80.86 -1.24 2.80
N GLY A 8 -79.55 -1.07 2.61
CA GLY A 8 -78.88 0.20 2.39
C GLY A 8 -77.64 -0.02 1.54
N SER A 9 -77.82 -0.09 0.22
CA SER A 9 -76.73 -0.20 -0.77
C SER A 9 -76.17 1.17 -1.15
N ARG A 10 -74.96 1.14 -1.74
CA ARG A 10 -74.26 2.14 -2.58
C ARG A 10 -73.25 2.99 -1.78
N ILE A 11 -72.00 3.16 -2.23
CA ILE A 11 -71.54 3.32 -3.61
C ILE A 11 -70.20 2.60 -3.82
N ALA A 12 -70.20 1.55 -4.64
CA ALA A 12 -69.00 1.15 -5.37
C ALA A 12 -68.74 2.23 -6.43
N ARG A 13 -67.73 3.09 -6.22
CA ARG A 13 -67.22 3.93 -7.31
C ARG A 13 -66.43 3.01 -8.24
N LYS A 14 -67.09 2.56 -9.31
CA LYS A 14 -66.41 2.21 -10.56
C LYS A 14 -65.59 3.44 -10.95
N PHE A 15 -64.26 3.38 -10.80
CA PHE A 15 -63.41 4.27 -11.58
C PHE A 15 -63.52 3.82 -13.03
N GLN A 16 -64.29 4.58 -13.81
CA GLN A 16 -64.20 4.56 -15.25
C GLN A 16 -62.82 5.11 -15.63
N SER A 17 -62.07 4.31 -16.37
CA SER A 17 -60.84 4.69 -17.04
C SER A 17 -61.11 5.79 -18.07
N SER A 18 -60.60 6.99 -17.85
CA SER A 18 -60.29 7.93 -18.93
C SER A 18 -59.37 9.07 -18.45
N SER A 19 -58.08 8.78 -18.30
CA SER A 19 -57.03 9.79 -18.43
C SER A 19 -55.71 9.08 -18.75
N THR A 20 -55.15 9.41 -19.91
CA THR A 20 -53.77 9.06 -20.33
C THR A 20 -52.75 10.02 -19.70
N GLN A 21 -53.00 10.46 -18.46
CA GLN A 21 -52.04 11.24 -17.68
C GLN A 21 -51.56 10.35 -16.54
N ASP A 22 -50.26 10.08 -16.54
CA ASP A 22 -49.59 9.33 -15.50
C ASP A 22 -49.47 10.24 -14.26
N GLU A 23 -50.43 10.10 -13.33
CA GLU A 23 -50.58 10.96 -12.16
C GLU A 23 -49.50 10.64 -11.11
N GLU A 24 -48.96 11.67 -10.45
CA GLU A 24 -47.91 11.50 -9.43
C GLU A 24 -48.56 11.21 -8.06
N MET A 25 -48.22 10.06 -7.48
CA MET A 25 -48.66 9.61 -6.16
C MET A 25 -47.51 9.73 -5.13
N SER A 26 -47.87 9.95 -3.87
CA SER A 26 -46.91 9.99 -2.76
C SER A 26 -47.13 8.81 -1.82
N LEU A 27 -46.06 8.06 -1.52
CA LEU A 27 -46.07 6.93 -0.60
C LEU A 27 -45.18 7.22 0.61
N ASN A 28 -45.65 6.96 1.82
CA ASN A 28 -44.81 7.09 3.02
C ASN A 28 -44.29 5.70 3.44
N ILE A 29 -42.97 5.49 3.38
CA ILE A 29 -42.29 4.26 3.80
C ILE A 29 -41.24 4.64 4.84
N ILE A 30 -41.28 4.02 6.03
CA ILE A 30 -40.29 4.23 7.10
C ILE A 30 -40.12 5.75 7.40
N GLY A 31 -41.24 6.46 7.51
CA GLY A 31 -41.27 7.91 7.79
C GLY A 31 -40.79 8.81 6.65
N THR A 32 -40.55 8.25 5.47
CA THR A 32 -40.05 8.96 4.29
C THR A 32 -41.08 8.96 3.16
N VAL A 33 -41.35 10.15 2.59
CA VAL A 33 -42.25 10.29 1.44
C VAL A 33 -41.50 10.07 0.13
N PHE A 34 -41.97 9.10 -0.67
CA PHE A 34 -41.53 8.80 -2.02
C PHE A 34 -42.58 9.26 -3.02
N LYS A 35 -42.16 9.99 -4.06
CA LYS A 35 -43.04 10.37 -5.17
C LYS A 35 -42.85 9.40 -6.33
N LEU A 36 -43.93 8.81 -6.79
CA LEU A 36 -43.96 7.78 -7.83
C LEU A 36 -45.03 8.16 -8.85
N LYS A 37 -44.89 7.69 -10.08
CA LYS A 37 -45.97 7.82 -11.05
C LYS A 37 -46.97 6.68 -10.88
N SER A 38 -48.22 6.90 -11.30
CA SER A 38 -49.28 5.89 -11.27
C SER A 38 -48.94 4.61 -12.03
N SER A 39 -48.05 4.71 -13.04
CA SER A 39 -47.55 3.58 -13.81
C SER A 39 -46.41 2.80 -13.14
N ALA A 40 -45.88 3.29 -12.01
CA ALA A 40 -44.71 2.69 -11.36
C ALA A 40 -45.02 1.29 -10.83
N THR A 41 -44.04 0.41 -10.94
CA THR A 41 -44.10 -0.99 -10.52
C THR A 41 -43.47 -1.20 -9.15
N ILE A 42 -43.71 -2.37 -8.54
CA ILE A 42 -42.99 -2.80 -7.33
C ILE A 42 -41.48 -2.78 -7.56
N LYS A 43 -41.03 -3.14 -8.77
CA LYS A 43 -39.62 -3.07 -9.17
C LYS A 43 -39.06 -1.65 -9.08
N ASP A 44 -39.79 -0.67 -9.60
CA ASP A 44 -39.39 0.73 -9.56
C ASP A 44 -39.31 1.23 -8.11
N LEU A 45 -40.26 0.80 -7.26
CA LEU A 45 -40.26 1.11 -5.83
C LEU A 45 -39.07 0.48 -5.10
N LYS A 46 -38.73 -0.79 -5.39
CA LYS A 46 -37.52 -1.45 -4.88
C LYS A 46 -36.28 -0.64 -5.28
N THR A 47 -36.16 -0.28 -6.55
CA THR A 47 -35.04 0.52 -7.07
C THR A 47 -34.91 1.88 -6.35
N MET A 48 -36.02 2.56 -6.06
CA MET A 48 -36.00 3.82 -5.31
C MET A 48 -35.54 3.64 -3.86
N LEU A 49 -35.98 2.58 -3.17
CA LEU A 49 -35.51 2.26 -1.82
C LEU A 49 -34.04 1.86 -1.82
N CYS A 50 -33.62 1.08 -2.81
CA CYS A 50 -32.22 0.71 -3.05
C CYS A 50 -31.34 1.94 -3.23
N ASN A 51 -31.73 2.89 -4.06
CA ASN A 51 -30.98 4.13 -4.29
C ASN A 51 -30.92 5.02 -3.05
N LYS A 52 -31.99 5.06 -2.25
CA LYS A 52 -32.04 5.92 -1.06
C LYS A 52 -31.27 5.37 0.13
N TYR A 53 -31.34 4.06 0.35
CA TYR A 53 -30.79 3.42 1.55
C TYR A 53 -29.60 2.49 1.26
N GLY A 54 -29.23 2.31 -0.01
CA GLY A 54 -28.05 1.54 -0.43
C GLY A 54 -28.24 0.02 -0.43
N PHE A 55 -29.46 -0.47 -0.61
CA PHE A 55 -29.77 -1.92 -0.62
C PHE A 55 -29.71 -2.52 -2.04
N PRO A 56 -29.35 -3.80 -2.22
CA PRO A 56 -29.55 -4.52 -3.48
C PRO A 56 -31.04 -4.86 -3.74
N GLU A 57 -31.49 -4.71 -4.99
CA GLU A 57 -32.90 -4.86 -5.40
C GLU A 57 -33.49 -6.25 -5.15
N ASN A 58 -32.65 -7.28 -5.23
CA ASN A 58 -32.98 -8.69 -5.01
C ASN A 58 -33.16 -9.07 -3.52
N HIS A 59 -32.95 -8.14 -2.58
CA HIS A 59 -33.05 -8.40 -1.14
C HIS A 59 -34.28 -7.75 -0.48
N LEU A 60 -35.10 -7.03 -1.25
CA LEU A 60 -36.37 -6.46 -0.79
C LEU A 60 -37.55 -7.31 -1.25
N GLU A 61 -38.40 -7.72 -0.31
CA GLU A 61 -39.72 -8.25 -0.61
C GLU A 61 -40.80 -7.48 0.14
N PHE A 62 -41.83 -7.11 -0.62
CA PHE A 62 -43.01 -6.44 -0.09
C PHE A 62 -44.11 -7.47 0.15
N PHE A 63 -44.76 -7.36 1.30
CA PHE A 63 -45.91 -8.18 1.64
C PHE A 63 -47.11 -7.29 1.92
N LEU A 64 -48.27 -7.70 1.39
CA LEU A 64 -49.57 -7.10 1.73
C LEU A 64 -50.47 -8.19 2.28
N ALA A 65 -50.95 -8.01 3.52
CA ALA A 65 -51.77 -9.00 4.22
C ALA A 65 -51.15 -10.43 4.19
N GLY A 66 -49.82 -10.52 4.31
CA GLY A 66 -49.08 -11.78 4.29
C GLY A 66 -48.85 -12.40 2.91
N GLN A 67 -49.27 -11.75 1.81
CA GLN A 67 -49.00 -12.22 0.45
C GLN A 67 -47.84 -11.44 -0.20
N PRO A 68 -46.88 -12.12 -0.86
CA PRO A 68 -45.76 -11.45 -1.52
C PRO A 68 -46.23 -10.69 -2.76
N LEU A 69 -45.71 -9.50 -2.96
CA LEU A 69 -45.95 -8.70 -4.15
C LEU A 69 -44.87 -8.93 -5.21
N LEU A 70 -45.29 -9.04 -6.46
CA LEU A 70 -44.45 -9.37 -7.60
C LEU A 70 -43.92 -8.10 -8.28
N ASP A 71 -42.69 -8.15 -8.77
CA ASP A 71 -41.96 -7.00 -9.32
C ASP A 71 -42.70 -6.26 -10.44
N PHE A 72 -43.47 -6.97 -11.25
CA PHE A 72 -44.22 -6.42 -12.38
C PHE A 72 -45.56 -5.79 -12.00
N GLN A 73 -46.03 -5.95 -10.76
CA GLN A 73 -47.30 -5.36 -10.33
C GLN A 73 -47.17 -3.84 -10.21
N ARG A 74 -48.22 -3.11 -10.59
CA ARG A 74 -48.26 -1.66 -10.41
C ARG A 74 -48.55 -1.32 -8.96
N VAL A 75 -47.85 -0.33 -8.42
CA VAL A 75 -48.01 0.10 -7.02
C VAL A 75 -49.47 0.50 -6.73
N VAL A 76 -50.15 1.14 -7.69
CA VAL A 76 -51.56 1.54 -7.55
C VAL A 76 -52.54 0.36 -7.49
N ASP A 77 -52.22 -0.77 -8.14
CA ASP A 77 -53.10 -1.95 -8.18
C ASP A 77 -52.98 -2.81 -6.92
N CYS A 78 -51.90 -2.61 -6.16
CA CYS A 78 -51.59 -3.38 -4.96
C CYS A 78 -52.22 -2.81 -3.68
N GLY A 79 -53.01 -1.73 -3.73
CA GLY A 79 -53.75 -1.24 -2.56
C GLY A 79 -52.89 -0.63 -1.43
N PHE A 80 -51.64 -0.25 -1.71
CA PHE A 80 -50.70 0.33 -0.73
C PHE A 80 -51.18 1.61 -0.03
N LEU A 81 -52.11 2.36 -0.64
CA LEU A 81 -52.48 3.69 -0.18
C LEU A 81 -53.35 3.70 1.09
N GLU A 82 -54.01 2.59 1.42
CA GLU A 82 -54.98 2.51 2.53
C GLU A 82 -54.61 1.45 3.58
N CYS A 83 -53.50 0.70 3.40
CA CYS A 83 -53.13 -0.43 4.26
C CYS A 83 -51.67 -0.35 4.73
N ALA A 84 -51.41 -0.90 5.91
CA ALA A 84 -50.04 -1.13 6.39
C ALA A 84 -49.37 -2.21 5.53
N VAL A 85 -48.14 -1.97 5.13
CA VAL A 85 -47.35 -2.88 4.28
C VAL A 85 -46.18 -3.38 5.10
N ASP A 86 -46.05 -4.72 5.17
CA ASP A 86 -44.93 -5.35 5.83
C ASP A 86 -43.75 -5.42 4.86
N LEU A 87 -42.64 -4.79 5.25
CA LEU A 87 -41.39 -4.81 4.50
C LEU A 87 -40.48 -5.87 5.10
N VAL A 88 -40.20 -6.93 4.34
CA VAL A 88 -39.29 -8.00 4.78
C VAL A 88 -38.00 -7.89 3.98
N PHE A 89 -36.90 -7.71 4.70
CA PHE A 89 -35.58 -7.74 4.11
C PHE A 89 -35.08 -9.18 4.09
N LYS A 90 -34.90 -9.74 2.90
CA LYS A 90 -34.27 -11.05 2.73
C LYS A 90 -32.75 -10.89 2.89
N ASN A 91 -32.27 -11.32 4.06
CA ASN A 91 -30.87 -11.51 4.44
C ASN A 91 -30.00 -10.24 4.54
N ILE A 92 -30.29 -9.40 5.56
CA ILE A 92 -29.37 -8.37 6.09
C ILE A 92 -28.38 -8.98 7.12
N VAL A 93 -28.07 -10.26 7.04
CA VAL A 93 -27.17 -10.86 8.03
C VAL A 93 -25.75 -10.50 7.63
N GLY A 94 -25.19 -9.46 8.26
CA GLY A 94 -23.76 -9.22 8.27
C GLY A 94 -23.08 -10.54 8.62
N MET A 95 -22.17 -10.98 7.75
CA MET A 95 -21.42 -12.20 8.02
C MET A 95 -20.18 -11.81 8.81
N LYS A 96 -19.97 -12.48 9.93
CA LYS A 96 -18.73 -12.38 10.69
C LYS A 96 -17.66 -13.13 9.93
N LEU A 97 -16.50 -12.54 9.77
CA LEU A 97 -15.33 -13.18 9.21
C LEU A 97 -14.18 -13.04 10.19
N PHE A 98 -13.35 -14.08 10.26
CA PHE A 98 -12.11 -14.05 11.03
C PHE A 98 -10.94 -13.84 10.08
N VAL A 99 -10.04 -12.93 10.41
CA VAL A 99 -8.79 -12.73 9.66
C VAL A 99 -7.65 -13.10 10.58
N LYS A 100 -6.93 -14.16 10.21
CA LYS A 100 -5.80 -14.69 10.96
C LYS A 100 -4.52 -13.98 10.55
N LEU A 101 -3.93 -13.27 11.50
CA LEU A 101 -2.59 -12.69 11.44
C LEU A 101 -1.59 -13.68 12.07
N PRO A 102 -0.28 -13.52 11.83
CA PRO A 102 0.76 -14.30 12.49
C PRO A 102 0.74 -14.20 14.02
N SER A 103 0.38 -13.04 14.56
CA SER A 103 0.39 -12.74 15.99
C SER A 103 -0.99 -12.80 16.66
N SER A 104 -2.07 -12.77 15.90
CA SER A 104 -3.43 -12.59 16.44
C SER A 104 -4.51 -13.01 15.43
N THR A 105 -5.77 -12.95 15.82
CA THR A 105 -6.92 -13.11 14.91
C THR A 105 -7.90 -11.97 15.19
N ILE A 106 -8.39 -11.35 14.14
CA ILE A 106 -9.33 -10.23 14.23
C ILE A 106 -10.68 -10.62 13.61
N GLU A 107 -11.75 -10.08 14.16
CA GLU A 107 -13.09 -10.22 13.59
C GLU A 107 -13.41 -9.01 12.72
N ILE A 108 -13.96 -9.23 11.53
CA ILE A 108 -14.51 -8.19 10.67
C ILE A 108 -15.94 -8.57 10.28
N GLU A 109 -16.78 -7.57 10.06
CA GLU A 109 -18.16 -7.76 9.65
C GLU A 109 -18.30 -7.35 8.18
N GLY A 110 -18.61 -8.33 7.33
CA GLY A 110 -18.69 -8.17 5.88
C GLY A 110 -20.08 -8.53 5.34
N LYS A 111 -20.35 -8.11 4.11
CA LYS A 111 -21.56 -8.47 3.36
C LYS A 111 -21.22 -9.32 2.15
N ALA A 112 -22.16 -10.12 1.67
CA ALA A 112 -21.94 -11.04 0.55
C ALA A 112 -21.43 -10.30 -0.71
N GLU A 113 -21.89 -9.07 -0.93
CA GLU A 113 -21.49 -8.19 -2.03
C GLU A 113 -20.14 -7.47 -1.81
N ASP A 114 -19.56 -7.52 -0.62
CA ASP A 114 -18.31 -6.81 -0.35
C ASP A 114 -17.17 -7.44 -1.15
N THR A 115 -16.41 -6.57 -1.81
CA THR A 115 -15.21 -6.97 -2.55
C THR A 115 -14.05 -7.20 -1.60
N ILE A 116 -13.05 -7.96 -2.04
CA ILE A 116 -11.81 -8.16 -1.31
C ILE A 116 -11.07 -6.83 -1.09
N GLN A 117 -11.16 -5.88 -2.03
CA GLN A 117 -10.68 -4.52 -1.82
C GLN A 117 -11.31 -3.86 -0.58
N LYS A 118 -12.63 -3.99 -0.42
CA LYS A 118 -13.36 -3.44 0.73
C LYS A 118 -13.01 -4.18 2.02
N VAL A 119 -12.84 -5.49 1.97
CA VAL A 119 -12.36 -6.30 3.11
C VAL A 119 -10.96 -5.84 3.54
N LYS A 120 -10.04 -5.58 2.61
CA LYS A 120 -8.72 -5.02 2.92
C LYS A 120 -8.82 -3.64 3.56
N ALA A 121 -9.75 -2.79 3.12
CA ALA A 121 -9.99 -1.49 3.75
C ALA A 121 -10.52 -1.62 5.19
N MET A 122 -11.37 -2.62 5.48
CA MET A 122 -11.83 -2.91 6.85
C MET A 122 -10.66 -3.34 7.75
N ILE A 123 -9.78 -4.21 7.25
CA ILE A 123 -8.57 -4.64 7.97
C ILE A 123 -7.65 -3.43 8.22
N GLN A 124 -7.43 -2.58 7.22
CA GLN A 124 -6.64 -1.35 7.37
C GLN A 124 -7.24 -0.41 8.43
N ALA A 125 -8.55 -0.22 8.44
CA ALA A 125 -9.20 0.62 9.43
C ALA A 125 -8.96 0.14 10.87
N LYS A 126 -8.97 -1.18 11.07
CA LYS A 126 -8.87 -1.87 12.36
C LYS A 126 -7.42 -2.04 12.85
N GLU A 127 -6.54 -2.58 12.01
CA GLU A 127 -5.16 -2.92 12.37
C GLU A 127 -4.13 -1.87 11.92
N LYS A 128 -4.54 -0.84 11.16
CA LYS A 128 -3.65 0.18 10.56
C LYS A 128 -2.58 -0.38 9.60
N ILE A 129 -2.80 -1.57 9.05
CA ILE A 129 -1.93 -2.21 8.03
C ILE A 129 -2.37 -1.76 6.62
N GLN A 130 -1.44 -1.34 5.77
CA GLN A 130 -1.77 -0.89 4.42
C GLN A 130 -2.13 -2.09 3.49
N PRO A 131 -3.18 -1.99 2.64
CA PRO A 131 -3.66 -3.08 1.77
C PRO A 131 -2.66 -3.68 0.79
N ASP A 132 -1.57 -2.95 0.49
CA ASP A 132 -0.49 -3.33 -0.41
C ASP A 132 0.65 -4.07 0.29
N GLN A 133 0.65 -4.12 1.62
CA GLN A 133 1.65 -4.84 2.42
C GLN A 133 1.29 -6.30 2.66
N TYR A 134 0.15 -6.77 2.15
CA TYR A 134 -0.31 -8.14 2.34
C TYR A 134 -1.27 -8.60 1.25
N THR A 135 -1.38 -9.93 1.13
CA THR A 135 -2.40 -10.60 0.35
C THR A 135 -3.27 -11.46 1.26
N LEU A 136 -4.53 -11.61 0.90
CA LEU A 136 -5.47 -12.48 1.59
C LEU A 136 -5.51 -13.83 0.89
N VAL A 137 -5.54 -14.88 1.71
CA VAL A 137 -5.70 -16.26 1.28
C VAL A 137 -6.93 -16.86 1.94
N TYR A 138 -7.75 -17.53 1.13
CA TYR A 138 -8.88 -18.32 1.61
C TYR A 138 -8.95 -19.62 0.81
N ASP A 139 -9.17 -20.73 1.50
CA ASP A 139 -9.23 -22.08 0.91
C ASP A 139 -8.01 -22.39 0.00
N GLY A 140 -6.82 -21.97 0.45
CA GLY A 140 -5.55 -22.17 -0.27
C GLY A 140 -5.37 -21.31 -1.53
N LYS A 141 -6.28 -20.38 -1.82
CA LYS A 141 -6.22 -19.50 -3.00
C LYS A 141 -5.95 -18.05 -2.60
N PHE A 142 -5.10 -17.39 -3.38
CA PHE A 142 -4.92 -15.95 -3.29
C PHE A 142 -6.17 -15.24 -3.81
N LEU A 143 -6.59 -14.20 -3.11
CA LEU A 143 -7.81 -13.46 -3.41
C LEU A 143 -7.51 -12.19 -4.19
N GLU A 144 -8.18 -12.04 -5.34
CA GLU A 144 -8.10 -10.84 -6.19
C GLU A 144 -9.05 -9.75 -5.68
N GLU A 145 -8.74 -8.48 -5.96
CA GLU A 145 -9.39 -7.34 -5.29
C GLU A 145 -10.86 -7.14 -5.66
N ASP A 146 -11.23 -7.53 -6.88
CA ASP A 146 -12.58 -7.43 -7.46
C ASP A 146 -13.49 -8.61 -7.09
N MET A 147 -12.95 -9.72 -6.58
CA MET A 147 -13.74 -10.84 -6.09
C MET A 147 -14.64 -10.41 -4.93
N THR A 148 -15.89 -10.88 -4.92
CA THR A 148 -16.83 -10.64 -3.81
C THR A 148 -16.84 -11.81 -2.85
N LEU A 149 -17.22 -11.57 -1.58
CA LEU A 149 -17.39 -12.62 -0.57
C LEU A 149 -18.36 -13.73 -1.04
N ALA A 150 -19.42 -13.35 -1.76
CA ALA A 150 -20.38 -14.26 -2.38
C ALA A 150 -19.75 -15.12 -3.47
N SER A 151 -18.93 -14.53 -4.36
CA SER A 151 -18.26 -15.25 -5.45
C SER A 151 -17.29 -16.32 -4.91
N LEU A 152 -16.69 -16.05 -3.76
CA LEU A 152 -15.81 -16.96 -3.03
C LEU A 152 -16.57 -18.00 -2.20
N ARG A 153 -17.92 -17.95 -2.19
CA ARG A 153 -18.82 -18.80 -1.39
C ARG A 153 -18.47 -18.77 0.10
N MET A 154 -17.98 -17.64 0.58
CA MET A 154 -17.67 -17.46 2.00
C MET A 154 -18.95 -17.51 2.83
N LYS A 155 -18.88 -18.26 3.93
CA LYS A 155 -19.98 -18.39 4.90
C LYS A 155 -19.69 -17.53 6.12
N ASN A 156 -20.71 -17.32 6.93
CA ASN A 156 -20.52 -16.77 8.28
C ASN A 156 -19.45 -17.56 9.05
N GLU A 157 -18.60 -16.85 9.77
CA GLU A 157 -17.44 -17.32 10.53
C GLU A 157 -16.31 -17.94 9.69
N SER A 158 -16.27 -17.66 8.38
CA SER A 158 -15.14 -18.07 7.54
C SER A 158 -13.84 -17.38 7.98
N THR A 159 -12.72 -18.11 7.90
CA THR A 159 -11.40 -17.59 8.27
C THR A 159 -10.55 -17.32 7.04
N LEU A 160 -10.10 -16.07 6.89
CA LEU A 160 -9.10 -15.65 5.92
C LEU A 160 -7.72 -15.62 6.59
N HIS A 161 -6.67 -15.86 5.82
CA HIS A 161 -5.29 -15.78 6.27
C HIS A 161 -4.61 -14.59 5.61
N ILE A 162 -3.95 -13.76 6.42
CA ILE A 162 -3.05 -12.72 5.91
C ILE A 162 -1.68 -13.33 5.65
N ILE A 163 -1.19 -13.14 4.43
CA ILE A 163 0.21 -13.34 4.08
C ILE A 163 0.81 -11.96 3.85
N PHE A 164 1.71 -11.55 4.75
CA PHE A 164 2.43 -10.30 4.57
C PHE A 164 3.32 -10.38 3.34
N ASN A 165 3.07 -9.46 2.43
CA ASN A 165 3.86 -9.18 1.25
C ASN A 165 4.38 -7.75 1.44
N PRO A 166 5.31 -7.51 2.38
CA PRO A 166 5.87 -6.17 2.55
C PRO A 166 6.37 -5.71 1.19
N ARG A 167 6.16 -4.42 0.86
CA ARG A 167 6.67 -3.85 -0.39
C ARG A 167 8.11 -4.30 -0.55
N ASP A 168 8.37 -5.08 -1.60
CA ASP A 168 9.70 -5.61 -1.85
C ASP A 168 10.69 -4.45 -1.98
N VAL A 169 10.20 -3.30 -2.46
CA VAL A 169 10.92 -2.04 -2.67
C VAL A 169 10.54 -1.00 -1.60
N MET A 170 11.54 -0.29 -1.07
CA MET A 170 11.42 0.85 -0.17
C MET A 170 12.31 2.00 -0.65
N SER A 171 11.95 3.25 -0.35
CA SER A 171 12.85 4.39 -0.53
C SER A 171 13.84 4.48 0.62
N VAL A 172 15.12 4.65 0.29
CA VAL A 172 16.17 5.02 1.25
C VAL A 172 16.90 6.27 0.76
N PHE A 173 17.32 7.11 1.70
CA PHE A 173 18.14 8.26 1.40
C PHE A 173 19.60 7.92 1.59
N VAL A 174 20.45 8.31 0.64
CA VAL A 174 21.90 8.12 0.75
C VAL A 174 22.58 9.48 0.73
N LYS A 175 23.24 9.80 1.83
CA LYS A 175 24.08 10.99 1.97
C LYS A 175 25.46 10.69 1.41
N THR A 176 25.76 11.31 0.28
CA THR A 176 27.06 11.20 -0.40
C THR A 176 28.19 11.86 0.41
N PRO A 177 29.47 11.54 0.13
CA PRO A 177 30.61 12.19 0.80
C PRO A 177 30.66 13.71 0.60
N GLY A 178 30.07 14.22 -0.48
CA GLY A 178 29.95 15.66 -0.75
C GLY A 178 28.81 16.35 0.01
N GLY A 179 28.08 15.62 0.86
CA GLY A 179 26.96 16.13 1.66
C GLY A 179 25.62 16.17 0.94
N LYS A 180 25.57 15.89 -0.37
CA LYS A 180 24.32 15.76 -1.13
C LYS A 180 23.56 14.51 -0.68
N ILE A 181 22.26 14.65 -0.44
CA ILE A 181 21.35 13.54 -0.15
C ILE A 181 20.59 13.19 -1.43
N VAL A 182 20.52 11.90 -1.74
CA VAL A 182 19.83 11.37 -2.93
C VAL A 182 18.94 10.21 -2.50
N GLU A 183 17.73 10.15 -3.04
CA GLU A 183 16.78 9.07 -2.81
C GLU A 183 17.04 7.90 -3.77
N PHE A 184 16.95 6.68 -3.25
CA PHE A 184 17.10 5.44 -4.00
C PHE A 184 15.99 4.47 -3.64
N GLU A 185 15.34 3.90 -4.66
CA GLU A 185 14.45 2.75 -4.49
C GLU A 185 15.30 1.47 -4.42
N VAL A 186 15.19 0.75 -3.31
CA VAL A 186 15.97 -0.47 -3.03
C VAL A 186 15.06 -1.56 -2.50
N LYS A 187 15.46 -2.83 -2.66
CA LYS A 187 14.70 -3.92 -2.05
C LYS A 187 15.08 -4.14 -0.59
N VAL A 188 14.10 -4.51 0.24
CA VAL A 188 14.31 -4.80 1.67
C VAL A 188 15.33 -5.93 1.88
N LEU A 189 15.36 -6.89 0.95
CA LEU A 189 16.28 -8.03 0.99
C LEU A 189 17.60 -7.80 0.25
N TYR A 190 17.82 -6.61 -0.33
CA TYR A 190 19.12 -6.29 -0.92
C TYR A 190 20.21 -6.30 0.14
N THR A 191 21.37 -6.81 -0.27
CA THR A 191 22.60 -6.71 0.51
C THR A 191 23.14 -5.29 0.46
N VAL A 192 23.97 -4.94 1.43
CA VAL A 192 24.71 -3.68 1.41
C VAL A 192 25.56 -3.56 0.14
N SER A 193 26.09 -4.67 -0.39
CA SER A 193 26.80 -4.69 -1.67
C SER A 193 25.92 -4.29 -2.86
N ASP A 194 24.69 -4.80 -2.92
CA ASP A 194 23.73 -4.44 -3.97
C ASP A 194 23.41 -2.94 -3.93
N VAL A 195 23.17 -2.40 -2.72
CA VAL A 195 22.93 -0.96 -2.53
C VAL A 195 24.15 -0.14 -2.93
N LYS A 196 25.37 -0.58 -2.61
CA LYS A 196 26.60 0.07 -3.06
C LYS A 196 26.68 0.13 -4.58
N GLN A 197 26.34 -0.94 -5.31
CA GLN A 197 26.34 -0.94 -6.78
C GLN A 197 25.31 0.04 -7.36
N ILE A 198 24.11 0.12 -6.76
CA ILE A 198 23.08 1.08 -7.17
C ILE A 198 23.61 2.51 -7.00
N VAL A 199 24.19 2.81 -5.83
CA VAL A 199 24.79 4.11 -5.55
C VAL A 199 25.99 4.40 -6.48
N GLU A 200 26.79 3.38 -6.83
CA GLU A 200 27.91 3.47 -7.80
C GLU A 200 27.44 3.97 -9.15
N SER A 201 26.36 3.36 -9.66
CA SER A 201 25.79 3.70 -10.97
C SER A 201 25.39 5.17 -11.07
N PHE A 202 25.04 5.79 -9.93
CA PHE A 202 24.66 7.20 -9.87
C PHE A 202 25.85 8.15 -9.67
N ILE A 203 26.85 7.77 -8.88
CA ILE A 203 27.98 8.64 -8.51
C ILE A 203 29.13 8.56 -9.54
N GLY A 204 29.24 7.48 -10.32
CA GLY A 204 30.26 7.33 -11.36
C GLY A 204 31.71 7.18 -10.85
N CYS A 205 31.89 6.90 -9.57
CA CYS A 205 33.18 6.61 -8.94
C CYS A 205 33.13 5.25 -8.23
N SER A 206 34.23 4.49 -8.28
CA SER A 206 34.26 3.15 -7.68
C SER A 206 34.05 3.18 -6.16
N VAL A 207 32.98 2.54 -5.69
CA VAL A 207 32.54 2.58 -4.27
C VAL A 207 33.22 1.53 -3.41
N VAL A 208 34.17 0.76 -3.98
CA VAL A 208 34.98 -0.26 -3.28
C VAL A 208 35.73 0.34 -2.08
N HIS A 209 35.96 1.66 -2.07
CA HIS A 209 36.64 2.39 -1.01
C HIS A 209 35.71 3.15 -0.05
N TYR A 210 34.40 2.92 -0.14
CA TYR A 210 33.43 3.51 0.76
C TYR A 210 32.64 2.43 1.48
N SER A 211 32.33 2.70 2.73
CA SER A 211 31.36 1.93 3.50
C SER A 211 30.10 2.73 3.66
N LEU A 212 28.98 2.02 3.63
CA LEU A 212 27.71 2.56 4.06
C LEU A 212 27.66 2.50 5.57
N PHE A 213 27.13 3.56 6.16
CA PHE A 213 26.88 3.67 7.58
C PHE A 213 25.40 3.88 7.82
N TYR A 214 24.87 3.29 8.87
CA TYR A 214 23.52 3.52 9.36
C TYR A 214 23.56 3.69 10.87
N GLU A 215 22.94 4.77 11.38
CA GLU A 215 22.96 5.11 12.81
C GLU A 215 24.37 5.12 13.43
N GLY A 216 25.37 5.53 12.65
CA GLY A 216 26.77 5.58 13.07
C GLY A 216 27.54 4.27 12.97
N ASN A 217 26.88 3.15 12.65
CA ASN A 217 27.51 1.84 12.51
C ASN A 217 27.90 1.55 11.06
N GLU A 218 29.09 0.96 10.86
CA GLU A 218 29.55 0.51 9.55
C GLU A 218 28.78 -0.75 9.13
N LEU A 219 28.26 -0.74 7.90
CA LEU A 219 27.48 -1.84 7.34
C LEU A 219 28.38 -2.83 6.59
N GLN A 220 28.12 -4.12 6.76
CA GLN A 220 28.85 -5.22 6.14
C GLN A 220 28.20 -5.59 4.81
N ASP A 221 29.02 -5.69 3.75
CA ASP A 221 28.57 -5.85 2.37
C ASP A 221 27.63 -7.04 2.13
N PHE A 222 27.83 -8.15 2.85
CA PHE A 222 27.05 -9.39 2.68
C PHE A 222 25.76 -9.44 3.51
N LYS A 223 25.50 -8.43 4.36
CA LYS A 223 24.29 -8.36 5.18
C LYS A 223 23.20 -7.59 4.44
N THR A 224 21.95 -7.96 4.67
CA THR A 224 20.79 -7.32 4.05
C THR A 224 20.39 -6.04 4.77
N LEU A 225 19.63 -5.17 4.10
CA LEU A 225 19.04 -4.00 4.76
C LEU A 225 18.11 -4.39 5.92
N ALA A 226 17.35 -5.48 5.73
CA ALA A 226 16.52 -6.07 6.78
C ALA A 226 17.32 -6.50 8.02
N PHE A 227 18.54 -7.04 7.87
CA PHE A 227 19.40 -7.43 8.99
C PHE A 227 19.72 -6.24 9.90
N TYR A 228 19.88 -5.05 9.32
CA TYR A 228 20.14 -3.80 10.04
C TYR A 228 18.87 -3.05 10.44
N ASN A 229 17.69 -3.62 10.20
CA ASN A 229 16.40 -2.97 10.46
C ASN A 229 16.29 -1.58 9.79
N ILE A 230 16.86 -1.45 8.59
CA ILE A 230 16.74 -0.26 7.74
C ILE A 230 15.34 -0.29 7.13
N LYS A 231 14.62 0.84 7.24
CA LYS A 231 13.21 0.97 6.88
C LYS A 231 13.01 2.01 5.78
N GLU A 232 11.76 2.15 5.35
CA GLU A 232 11.31 3.24 4.50
C GLU A 232 11.81 4.60 5.03
N ASN A 233 12.35 5.41 4.13
CA ASN A 233 12.91 6.74 4.39
C ASN A 233 14.13 6.77 5.33
N SER A 234 14.74 5.63 5.66
CA SER A 234 16.00 5.60 6.40
C SER A 234 17.11 6.31 5.62
N THR A 235 18.00 7.00 6.34
CA THR A 235 19.18 7.67 5.75
C THR A 235 20.46 6.88 6.01
N LEU A 236 21.14 6.48 4.94
CA LEU A 236 22.47 5.86 4.94
C LEU A 236 23.53 6.92 4.64
N GLU A 237 24.68 6.83 5.29
CA GLU A 237 25.81 7.72 5.03
C GLU A 237 26.93 6.98 4.29
N VAL A 238 27.37 7.52 3.16
CA VAL A 238 28.55 7.01 2.44
C VAL A 238 29.78 7.69 3.04
N LYS A 239 30.61 6.91 3.73
CA LYS A 239 31.89 7.39 4.27
C LYS A 239 33.04 6.58 3.70
N PRO A 240 34.22 7.19 3.49
CA PRO A 240 35.39 6.44 3.07
C PRO A 240 35.70 5.36 4.12
N SER A 241 35.87 4.11 3.69
CA SER A 241 36.24 2.98 4.55
C SER A 241 37.75 2.91 4.78
N GLY A 242 38.36 4.09 4.91
CA GLY A 242 39.78 4.30 4.80
C GLY A 242 40.37 5.09 5.96
N ILE A 243 41.69 5.00 6.07
CA ILE A 243 42.48 5.94 6.84
C ILE A 243 42.64 7.24 6.03
N GLN A 244 42.72 8.37 6.73
CA GLN A 244 43.18 9.61 6.10
C GLN A 244 44.69 9.66 6.11
N ILE A 245 45.29 10.01 4.99
CA ILE A 245 46.72 10.33 4.87
C ILE A 245 46.87 11.74 4.28
N PHE A 246 48.03 12.35 4.52
CA PHE A 246 48.39 13.65 3.98
C PHE A 246 49.44 13.49 2.89
N VAL A 247 49.33 14.28 1.83
CA VAL A 247 50.36 14.37 0.78
C VAL A 247 50.82 15.81 0.69
N LYS A 248 52.09 16.06 1.00
CA LYS A 248 52.72 17.36 0.78
C LYS A 248 53.26 17.41 -0.65
N THR A 249 52.72 18.34 -1.44
CA THR A 249 53.08 18.51 -2.85
C THR A 249 54.40 19.28 -3.02
N TRP A 250 54.95 19.26 -4.24
CA TRP A 250 56.16 20.01 -4.61
C TRP A 250 55.99 21.53 -4.43
N SER A 251 54.76 22.04 -4.43
CA SER A 251 54.47 23.46 -4.16
C SER A 251 54.38 23.79 -2.66
N GLY A 252 54.59 22.81 -1.78
CA GLY A 252 54.44 22.93 -0.33
C GLY A 252 53.01 22.80 0.19
N LYS A 253 52.00 22.70 -0.70
CA LYS A 253 50.58 22.52 -0.30
C LYS A 253 50.34 21.10 0.19
N THR A 254 49.66 20.96 1.33
CA THR A 254 49.21 19.67 1.85
C THR A 254 47.80 19.36 1.35
N ILE A 255 47.59 18.17 0.82
CA ILE A 255 46.26 17.64 0.47
C ILE A 255 45.94 16.43 1.35
N THR A 256 44.68 16.28 1.72
CA THR A 256 44.19 15.09 2.46
C THR A 256 43.60 14.08 1.48
N LEU A 257 43.95 12.82 1.63
CA LEU A 257 43.41 11.70 0.85
C LEU A 257 42.81 10.65 1.78
N ASP A 258 41.61 10.17 1.42
CA ASP A 258 41.00 9.00 2.03
C ASP A 258 41.40 7.75 1.25
N VAL A 259 42.07 6.82 1.95
CA VAL A 259 42.69 5.62 1.36
C VAL A 259 42.50 4.41 2.29
N THR A 260 42.38 3.22 1.74
CA THR A 260 42.40 1.98 2.52
C THR A 260 43.83 1.46 2.59
N ARG A 261 44.21 0.73 3.66
CA ARG A 261 45.57 0.16 3.77
C ARG A 261 45.90 -0.80 2.62
N SER A 262 44.90 -1.41 2.01
CA SER A 262 45.04 -2.27 0.83
C SER A 262 45.30 -1.50 -0.47
N ASN A 263 45.04 -0.18 -0.53
CA ASN A 263 45.22 0.58 -1.76
C ASN A 263 46.66 0.48 -2.28
N THR A 264 46.80 0.34 -3.59
CA THR A 264 48.09 0.40 -4.26
C THR A 264 48.60 1.83 -4.35
N VAL A 265 49.91 2.01 -4.46
CA VAL A 265 50.50 3.35 -4.68
C VAL A 265 50.00 3.96 -5.99
N ARG A 266 49.71 3.14 -7.02
CA ARG A 266 49.09 3.61 -8.26
C ARG A 266 47.72 4.24 -8.02
N GLU A 267 46.84 3.57 -7.26
CA GLU A 267 45.52 4.12 -6.90
C GLU A 267 45.66 5.43 -6.10
N VAL A 268 46.65 5.54 -5.22
CA VAL A 268 46.93 6.79 -4.51
C VAL A 268 47.36 7.90 -5.47
N LYS A 269 48.21 7.60 -6.46
CA LYS A 269 48.60 8.59 -7.48
C LYS A 269 47.43 9.05 -8.35
N GLU A 270 46.51 8.15 -8.67
CA GLU A 270 45.28 8.48 -9.37
C GLU A 270 44.41 9.45 -8.52
N LYS A 271 44.28 9.19 -7.21
CA LYS A 271 43.61 10.12 -6.27
C LYS A 271 44.31 11.48 -6.20
N ILE A 272 45.65 11.53 -6.22
CA ILE A 272 46.42 12.78 -6.27
C ILE A 272 46.13 13.52 -7.57
N PHE A 273 46.13 12.85 -8.72
CA PHE A 273 45.84 13.46 -10.02
C PHE A 273 44.48 14.15 -10.02
N CYS A 274 43.44 13.52 -9.45
CA CYS A 274 42.11 14.13 -9.32
C CYS A 274 42.12 15.46 -8.55
N LYS A 275 43.02 15.62 -7.55
CA LYS A 275 43.08 16.82 -6.71
C LYS A 275 44.03 17.91 -7.20
N VAL A 276 45.17 17.55 -7.78
CA VAL A 276 46.23 18.52 -8.13
C VAL A 276 46.56 18.56 -9.63
N ARG A 277 45.89 17.72 -10.44
CA ARG A 277 46.01 17.68 -11.90
C ARG A 277 47.43 17.41 -12.43
N VAL A 278 48.30 16.78 -11.64
CA VAL A 278 49.62 16.31 -12.12
C VAL A 278 49.56 14.87 -12.62
N PRO A 279 49.93 14.61 -13.88
CA PRO A 279 49.87 13.27 -14.47
C PRO A 279 50.55 12.21 -13.60
N VAL A 280 49.91 11.05 -13.44
CA VAL A 280 50.37 9.93 -12.57
C VAL A 280 51.83 9.56 -12.83
N ILE A 281 52.26 9.54 -14.10
CA ILE A 281 53.64 9.22 -14.51
C ILE A 281 54.68 10.21 -13.96
N ARG A 282 54.26 11.46 -13.71
CA ARG A 282 55.12 12.53 -13.15
C ARG A 282 55.12 12.54 -11.63
N GLN A 283 54.29 11.71 -10.97
CA GLN A 283 54.22 11.69 -9.52
C GLN A 283 55.28 10.76 -8.93
N ARG A 284 56.22 11.34 -8.18
CA ARG A 284 57.17 10.61 -7.35
C ARG A 284 56.75 10.77 -5.90
N ILE A 285 56.26 9.68 -5.31
CA ILE A 285 55.76 9.67 -3.94
C ILE A 285 56.83 9.02 -3.05
N VAL A 286 57.14 9.68 -1.94
CA VAL A 286 58.16 9.28 -0.96
C VAL A 286 57.54 9.22 0.43
N PHE A 287 57.87 8.17 1.19
CA PHE A 287 57.50 8.01 2.58
C PHE A 287 58.69 7.43 3.36
N SER A 288 59.02 8.02 4.51
CA SER A 288 60.16 7.59 5.36
C SER A 288 61.47 7.41 4.57
N GLY A 289 61.77 8.34 3.67
CA GLY A 289 62.97 8.31 2.82
C GLY A 289 62.95 7.31 1.67
N LYS A 290 61.88 6.50 1.52
CA LYS A 290 61.75 5.51 0.45
C LYS A 290 60.79 5.98 -0.62
N ARG A 291 61.18 5.83 -1.90
CA ARG A 291 60.27 6.01 -3.03
C ARG A 291 59.29 4.85 -3.08
N LEU A 292 58.01 5.16 -3.19
CA LEU A 292 56.94 4.18 -3.23
C LEU A 292 56.76 3.61 -4.65
N GLU A 293 56.53 2.30 -4.73
CA GLU A 293 56.36 1.56 -5.98
C GLU A 293 54.88 1.32 -6.29
N ASP A 294 54.49 1.51 -7.56
CA ASP A 294 53.10 1.54 -8.01
C ASP A 294 52.28 0.28 -7.65
N LYS A 295 52.93 -0.89 -7.65
CA LYS A 295 52.29 -2.19 -7.39
C LYS A 295 52.15 -2.52 -5.90
N CYS A 296 52.86 -1.80 -5.03
CA CYS A 296 52.87 -2.07 -3.60
C CYS A 296 51.68 -1.40 -2.90
N SER A 297 51.16 -2.04 -1.85
CA SER A 297 50.06 -1.48 -1.05
C SER A 297 50.56 -0.50 0.01
N LEU A 298 49.70 0.39 0.50
CA LEU A 298 50.01 1.27 1.62
C LEU A 298 50.39 0.49 2.89
N ALA A 299 49.75 -0.66 3.13
CA ALA A 299 50.05 -1.55 4.24
C ALA A 299 51.51 -2.04 4.20
N SER A 300 52.04 -2.34 3.01
CA SER A 300 53.40 -2.87 2.85
C SER A 300 54.48 -1.88 3.30
N TYR A 301 54.21 -0.58 3.20
CA TYR A 301 55.08 0.50 3.68
C TYR A 301 54.77 0.93 5.13
N ASN A 302 53.88 0.21 5.81
CA ASN A 302 53.34 0.56 7.13
C ASN A 302 52.80 2.00 7.18
N ILE A 303 52.16 2.46 6.12
CA ILE A 303 51.49 3.76 6.09
C ILE A 303 50.20 3.65 6.92
N GLN A 304 50.09 4.51 7.92
CA GLN A 304 49.00 4.52 8.90
C GLN A 304 48.13 5.76 8.78
N LYS A 305 47.03 5.78 9.54
CA LYS A 305 46.20 6.98 9.69
C LYS A 305 47.06 8.19 10.07
N GLN A 306 46.80 9.32 9.43
CA GLN A 306 47.50 10.59 9.55
C GLN A 306 48.99 10.57 9.13
N SER A 307 49.45 9.54 8.43
CA SER A 307 50.78 9.55 7.82
C SER A 307 50.91 10.64 6.77
N THR A 308 52.09 11.27 6.68
CA THR A 308 52.39 12.28 5.67
C THR A 308 53.37 11.73 4.63
N LEU A 309 52.95 11.74 3.37
CA LEU A 309 53.74 11.36 2.21
C LEU A 309 54.19 12.65 1.50
N TYR A 310 55.32 12.57 0.80
CA TYR A 310 55.90 13.69 0.06
C TYR A 310 55.86 13.41 -1.43
N MET A 311 55.40 14.38 -2.21
CA MET A 311 55.51 14.36 -3.66
C MET A 311 56.66 15.29 -4.07
N VAL A 312 57.67 14.69 -4.70
CA VAL A 312 58.93 15.34 -5.08
C VAL A 312 59.13 15.44 -6.58
#